data_AF-A0A1F2VA63-F1
#
_entry.id   AF-A0A1F2VA63-F1
#
_cell.length_a   1.000
_cell.length_b   1.000
_cell.length_c   1.000
_cell.angle_alpha   90.00
_cell.angle_beta   90.00
_cell.angle_gamma   90.00
#
_symmetry.space_group_name_H-M   'P 1'
#
loop_
_entity.id
_entity.type
_entity.pdbx_description
1 polymer ?
#
loop_
_entity_poly.entity_id
_entity_poly.type
_entity_poly.pdbx_seq_one_letter_code
_entity_poly.pdbx_strand_id
1 'polypeptide(L)'
;MAKDVVIPLEAKNLSNPLPANEEVIRQGQAMFSMACSICHGSDGHARTDLGRGMYPPAMDLTSPHVQQWTDAELFWIIQNGVRMTGMPSWKSTISETDTGKLVHLIHNLPQLNAHAEARQAVQAASALSEAKLIEYGRTLYRQEGCFVCHQLDGEGGKVGPDLTVEGTRGRTREWLIGHFKDPPAFTPGSIMPLFTNLTDDQLEALATFLQNQKGPSR
;
A
#
# COMPACT_ATOMS: atom_id res chain seq x y z
N MET A 1 29.79 16.72 17.60
CA MET A 1 29.96 18.04 18.25
C MET A 1 28.79 18.36 19.17
N ALA A 2 27.52 18.43 18.73
CA ALA A 2 26.39 18.69 19.64
C ALA A 2 25.94 17.46 20.45
N LYS A 3 25.89 16.27 19.83
CA LYS A 3 25.49 15.03 20.51
C LYS A 3 26.41 14.64 21.68
N ASP A 4 27.72 14.90 21.53
CA ASP A 4 28.75 14.56 22.52
C ASP A 4 28.67 15.42 23.79
N VAL A 5 27.95 16.55 23.74
CA VAL A 5 27.68 17.41 24.90
C VAL A 5 26.49 16.90 25.72
N VAL A 6 25.61 16.12 25.10
CA VAL A 6 24.34 15.69 25.69
C VAL A 6 24.37 14.22 26.13
N ILE A 7 25.07 13.35 25.39
CA ILE A 7 25.08 11.90 25.63
C ILE A 7 26.39 11.49 26.35
N PRO A 8 26.33 10.83 27.51
CA PRO A 8 27.51 10.32 28.20
C PRO A 8 28.30 9.34 27.33
N LEU A 9 29.63 9.38 27.40
CA LEU A 9 30.50 8.48 26.62
C LEU A 9 30.23 7.00 26.95
N GLU A 10 29.80 6.73 28.18
CA GLU A 10 29.46 5.41 28.69
C GLU A 10 28.26 4.79 27.96
N ALA A 11 27.34 5.63 27.44
CA ALA A 11 26.23 5.14 26.63
C ALA A 11 26.73 4.56 25.31
N LYS A 12 27.79 5.11 24.69
CA LYS A 12 28.22 4.73 23.33
C LYS A 12 28.62 3.26 23.16
N ASN A 13 28.95 2.56 24.24
CA ASN A 13 29.46 1.18 24.20
C ASN A 13 28.39 0.11 24.50
N LEU A 14 27.14 0.48 24.73
CA LEU A 14 26.06 -0.49 24.93
C LEU A 14 25.48 -0.93 23.57
N SER A 15 25.37 -2.24 23.38
CA SER A 15 24.69 -2.83 22.23
C SER A 15 23.24 -3.17 22.62
N ASN A 16 22.30 -2.98 21.70
CA ASN A 16 20.92 -3.41 21.90
C ASN A 16 20.87 -4.96 21.96
N PRO A 17 20.40 -5.57 23.07
CA PRO A 17 20.37 -7.02 23.19
C PRO A 17 19.24 -7.68 22.40
N LEU A 18 18.30 -6.89 21.85
CA LEU A 18 17.17 -7.43 21.09
C LEU A 18 17.58 -7.77 19.65
N PRO A 19 17.04 -8.85 19.07
CA PRO A 19 17.26 -9.16 17.66
C PRO A 19 16.56 -8.12 16.77
N ALA A 20 17.25 -7.65 15.73
CA ALA A 20 16.69 -6.76 14.71
C ALA A 20 15.81 -7.54 13.71
N ASN A 21 14.72 -8.17 14.19
CA ASN A 21 13.79 -8.92 13.37
C ASN A 21 12.45 -8.18 13.20
N GLU A 22 11.63 -8.66 12.26
CA GLU A 22 10.36 -8.03 11.90
C GLU A 22 9.40 -7.89 13.08
N GLU A 23 9.34 -8.87 13.98
CA GLU A 23 8.46 -8.82 15.15
C GLU A 23 8.86 -7.72 16.13
N VAL A 24 10.17 -7.57 16.40
CA VAL A 24 10.71 -6.50 17.26
C VAL A 24 10.41 -5.13 16.67
N ILE A 25 10.64 -4.96 15.36
CA ILE A 25 10.36 -3.72 14.63
C ILE A 25 8.85 -3.41 14.66
N ARG A 26 7.99 -4.40 14.43
CA ARG A 26 6.52 -4.26 14.46
C ARG A 26 6.02 -3.84 15.84
N GLN A 27 6.55 -4.43 16.91
CA GLN A 27 6.23 -4.02 18.27
C GLN A 27 6.68 -2.58 18.55
N GLY A 28 7.88 -2.20 18.08
CA GLY A 28 8.37 -0.83 18.12
C GLY A 28 7.41 0.14 17.41
N GLN A 29 6.93 -0.22 16.22
CA GLN A 29 6.03 0.61 15.42
C GLN A 29 4.69 0.90 16.13
N ALA A 30 4.13 -0.08 16.83
CA ALA A 30 2.90 0.11 17.59
C ALA A 30 3.07 1.18 18.68
N MET A 31 4.19 1.15 19.41
CA MET A 31 4.50 2.13 20.45
C MET A 31 4.82 3.51 19.88
N PHE A 32 5.63 3.54 18.81
CA PHE A 32 5.98 4.76 18.10
C PHE A 32 4.74 5.50 17.59
N SER A 33 3.75 4.76 17.10
CA SER A 33 2.48 5.31 16.63
C SER A 33 1.70 6.04 17.74
N MET A 34 1.80 5.58 18.99
CA MET A 34 1.09 6.17 20.14
C MET A 34 1.86 7.31 20.81
N ALA A 35 3.19 7.22 20.86
CA ALA A 35 4.02 8.13 21.67
C ALA A 35 4.84 9.14 20.84
N CYS A 36 5.31 8.75 19.66
CA CYS A 36 6.33 9.50 18.92
C CYS A 36 5.79 10.15 17.65
N SER A 37 4.81 9.52 17.00
CA SER A 37 4.29 9.91 15.68
C SER A 37 3.67 11.31 15.64
N ILE A 38 3.18 11.81 16.78
CA ILE A 38 2.59 13.15 16.88
C ILE A 38 3.60 14.26 16.52
N CYS A 39 4.89 14.07 16.85
CA CYS A 39 5.97 14.99 16.51
C CYS A 39 6.79 14.49 15.32
N HIS A 40 7.11 13.19 15.29
CA HIS A 40 8.02 12.62 14.29
C HIS A 40 7.33 12.12 13.03
N GLY A 41 6.00 12.14 12.95
CA GLY A 41 5.24 11.52 11.86
C GLY A 41 5.28 9.99 11.96
N SER A 42 4.31 9.30 11.38
CA SER A 42 4.32 7.82 11.35
C SER A 42 5.44 7.25 10.48
N ASP A 43 5.95 8.04 9.55
CA ASP A 43 7.06 7.74 8.64
C ASP A 43 8.43 8.19 9.19
N GLY A 44 8.46 8.87 10.33
CA GLY A 44 9.67 9.38 10.96
C GLY A 44 10.24 10.66 10.36
N HIS A 45 9.63 11.24 9.33
CA HIS A 45 10.16 12.43 8.66
C HIS A 45 9.94 13.75 9.42
N ALA A 46 9.21 13.72 10.54
CA ALA A 46 8.88 14.87 11.37
C ALA A 46 8.17 16.02 10.61
N ARG A 47 7.40 15.69 9.57
CA ARG A 47 6.63 16.67 8.77
C ARG A 47 5.29 17.04 9.39
N THR A 48 5.07 16.72 10.68
CA THR A 48 3.83 17.09 11.38
C THR A 48 3.83 18.59 11.70
N ASP A 49 2.66 19.20 11.82
CA ASP A 49 2.56 20.61 12.18
C ASP A 49 3.13 20.88 13.57
N LEU A 50 2.90 19.95 14.51
CA LEU A 50 3.47 20.03 15.85
C LEU A 50 5.00 19.92 15.81
N GLY A 51 5.54 18.90 15.12
CA GLY A 51 6.98 18.66 15.03
C GLY A 51 7.74 19.82 14.38
N ARG A 52 7.19 20.38 13.30
CA ARG A 52 7.75 21.57 12.62
C ARG A 52 7.65 22.85 13.44
N GLY A 53 6.64 22.94 14.31
CA GLY A 53 6.41 24.10 15.18
C GLY A 53 7.26 24.13 16.47
N MET A 54 7.99 23.06 16.79
CA MET A 54 8.90 23.02 17.95
C MET A 54 10.18 23.82 17.71
N TYR A 55 10.86 24.24 18.79
CA TYR A 55 12.17 24.87 18.71
C TYR A 55 13.19 24.17 19.63
N PRO A 56 14.22 23.49 19.07
CA PRO A 56 14.37 23.18 17.64
C PRO A 56 13.25 22.25 17.12
N PRO A 57 13.00 22.22 15.79
CA PRO A 57 12.03 21.30 15.20
C PRO A 57 12.35 19.84 15.52
N ALA A 58 11.31 19.00 15.55
CA ALA A 58 11.49 17.56 15.66
C ALA A 58 12.39 17.05 14.53
N MET A 59 13.36 16.19 14.86
CA MET A 59 14.30 15.69 13.87
C MET A 59 13.64 14.69 12.93
N ASP A 60 14.04 14.76 11.65
CA ASP A 60 13.80 13.69 10.69
C ASP A 60 14.64 12.47 11.11
N LEU A 61 13.94 11.46 11.63
CA LEU A 61 14.52 10.21 12.12
C LEU A 61 15.09 9.36 10.99
N THR A 62 14.67 9.58 9.75
CA THR A 62 15.18 8.88 8.56
C THR A 62 16.46 9.50 8.01
N SER A 63 16.82 10.72 8.46
CA SER A 63 17.95 11.46 7.92
C SER A 63 19.27 10.71 8.15
N PRO A 64 20.26 10.83 7.23
CA PRO A 64 21.61 10.28 7.46
C PRO A 64 22.24 10.74 8.77
N HIS A 65 21.87 11.94 9.24
CA HIS A 65 22.34 12.50 10.49
C HIS A 65 21.90 11.71 11.72
N VAL A 66 20.65 11.23 11.75
CA VAL A 66 20.10 10.43 12.86
C VAL A 66 20.46 8.95 12.67
N GLN A 67 20.46 8.46 11.43
CA GLN A 67 20.73 7.06 11.10
C GLN A 67 22.17 6.61 11.42
N GLN A 68 23.12 7.54 11.51
CA GLN A 68 24.50 7.25 11.95
C GLN A 68 24.65 7.16 13.48
N TRP A 69 23.60 7.46 14.27
CA TRP A 69 23.68 7.36 15.72
C TRP A 69 23.69 5.89 16.13
N THR A 70 24.37 5.57 17.22
CA THR A 70 24.40 4.18 17.71
C THR A 70 23.09 3.85 18.43
N ASP A 71 22.80 2.55 18.55
CA ASP A 71 21.65 2.06 19.31
C ASP A 71 21.55 2.69 20.70
N ALA A 72 22.69 2.78 21.40
CA ALA A 72 22.70 3.32 22.74
C ALA A 72 22.64 4.84 22.81
N GLU A 73 23.10 5.56 21.77
CA GLU A 73 22.85 7.00 21.64
C GLU A 73 21.34 7.27 21.51
N LEU A 74 20.66 6.54 20.62
CA LEU A 74 19.20 6.65 20.45
C LEU A 74 18.45 6.22 21.71
N PHE A 75 18.84 5.10 22.32
CA PHE A 75 18.27 4.62 23.58
C PHE A 75 18.37 5.68 24.68
N TRP A 76 19.55 6.28 24.84
CA TRP A 76 19.77 7.28 25.88
C TRP A 76 18.90 8.51 25.63
N ILE A 77 18.78 8.96 24.38
CA ILE A 77 17.92 10.11 24.03
C ILE A 77 16.45 9.81 24.31
N ILE A 78 15.96 8.63 23.99
CA ILE A 78 14.57 8.25 24.26
C ILE A 78 14.30 8.23 25.77
N GLN A 79 15.19 7.60 26.55
CA GLN A 79 15.00 7.50 27.98
C GLN A 79 15.13 8.84 28.70
N ASN A 80 16.07 9.70 28.29
CA ASN A 80 16.40 10.92 29.04
C ASN A 80 15.82 12.20 28.44
N GLY A 81 15.33 12.15 27.20
CA GLY A 81 14.92 13.32 26.45
C GLY A 81 16.09 14.21 26.05
N VAL A 82 15.79 15.38 25.48
CA VAL A 82 16.80 16.39 25.16
C VAL A 82 16.42 17.71 25.81
N ARG A 83 17.26 18.14 26.75
CA ARG A 83 17.03 19.36 27.55
C ARG A 83 16.92 20.58 26.65
N MET A 84 15.96 21.47 26.95
CA MET A 84 15.64 22.67 26.14
C MET A 84 15.13 22.38 24.73
N THR A 85 14.44 21.24 24.55
CA THR A 85 13.75 20.89 23.29
C THR A 85 12.35 20.34 23.59
N GLY A 86 11.55 20.09 22.54
CA GLY A 86 10.26 19.39 22.65
C GLY A 86 10.35 17.89 22.91
N MET A 87 11.55 17.29 23.03
CA MET A 87 11.72 15.85 23.25
C MET A 87 11.74 15.50 24.76
N PRO A 88 10.67 14.91 25.32
CA PRO A 88 10.59 14.57 26.74
C PRO A 88 11.41 13.31 27.08
N SER A 89 11.60 13.08 28.38
CA SER A 89 12.09 11.82 28.91
C SER A 89 10.96 10.78 28.92
N TRP A 90 11.22 9.59 28.38
CA TRP A 90 10.27 8.48 28.36
C TRP A 90 10.53 7.41 29.42
N LYS A 91 11.60 7.55 30.22
CA LYS A 91 12.05 6.56 31.21
C LYS A 91 10.96 6.12 32.21
N SER A 92 9.99 6.97 32.50
CA SER A 92 8.88 6.65 33.42
C SER A 92 7.72 5.88 32.79
N THR A 93 7.66 5.83 31.46
CA THR A 93 6.46 5.38 30.73
C THR A 93 6.77 4.30 29.69
N ILE A 94 8.00 4.23 29.20
CA ILE A 94 8.47 3.23 28.23
C ILE A 94 9.59 2.42 28.91
N SER A 95 9.46 1.09 28.88
CA SER A 95 10.47 0.20 29.46
C SER A 95 11.77 0.23 28.67
N GLU A 96 12.88 -0.23 29.26
CA GLU A 96 14.15 -0.33 28.55
C GLU A 96 14.05 -1.30 27.36
N THR A 97 13.38 -2.44 27.55
CA THR A 97 13.11 -3.39 26.46
C THR A 97 12.33 -2.73 25.34
N ASP A 98 11.30 -1.96 25.66
CA ASP A 98 10.48 -1.27 24.65
C ASP A 98 11.23 -0.12 23.96
N THR A 99 12.11 0.56 24.69
CA THR A 99 13.05 1.51 24.11
C THR A 99 13.95 0.83 23.09
N GLY A 100 14.48 -0.36 23.39
CA GLY A 100 15.26 -1.14 22.44
C GLY A 100 14.50 -1.49 21.15
N LYS A 101 13.18 -1.73 21.23
CA LYS A 101 12.33 -1.95 20.04
C LYS A 101 12.16 -0.66 19.22
N LEU A 102 12.00 0.48 19.89
CA LEU A 102 11.93 1.79 19.22
C LEU A 102 13.23 2.13 18.50
N VAL A 103 14.39 1.82 19.09
CA VAL A 103 15.70 1.99 18.46
C VAL A 103 15.79 1.18 17.15
N HIS A 104 15.42 -0.10 17.20
CA HIS A 104 15.39 -0.95 16.01
C HIS A 104 14.43 -0.40 14.95
N LEU A 105 13.24 0.05 15.36
CA LEU A 105 12.32 0.72 14.43
C LEU A 105 12.98 1.92 13.77
N ILE A 106 13.57 2.84 14.56
CA ILE A 106 14.17 4.08 14.06
C ILE A 106 15.22 3.78 12.99
N HIS A 107 16.10 2.82 13.23
CA HIS A 107 17.11 2.41 12.25
C HIS A 107 16.54 1.79 10.97
N ASN A 108 15.33 1.22 11.05
CA ASN A 108 14.68 0.58 9.90
C ASN A 108 13.68 1.50 9.17
N LEU A 109 13.37 2.70 9.71
CA LEU A 109 12.42 3.63 9.07
C LEU A 109 12.74 3.93 7.59
N PRO A 110 13.99 4.22 7.17
CA PRO A 110 14.28 4.48 5.75
C PRO A 110 13.93 3.29 4.85
N GLN A 111 14.25 2.08 5.29
CA GLN A 111 13.98 0.86 4.53
C GLN A 111 12.47 0.57 4.50
N LEU A 112 11.78 0.72 5.62
CA LEU A 112 10.32 0.54 5.71
C LEU A 112 9.58 1.51 4.78
N ASN A 113 10.02 2.77 4.72
CA ASN A 113 9.45 3.78 3.82
C ASN A 113 9.67 3.40 2.36
N ALA A 114 10.89 3.01 1.98
CA ALA A 114 11.19 2.56 0.62
C ALA A 114 10.34 1.34 0.20
N HIS A 115 10.13 0.37 1.09
CA HIS A 115 9.25 -0.77 0.82
C HIS A 115 7.76 -0.38 0.73
N ALA A 116 7.31 0.61 1.51
CA ALA A 116 5.94 1.11 1.41
C ALA A 116 5.70 1.83 0.07
N GLU A 117 6.63 2.70 -0.34
CA GLU A 117 6.59 3.42 -1.62
C GLU A 117 6.62 2.45 -2.81
N ALA A 118 7.51 1.45 -2.79
CA ALA A 118 7.57 0.42 -3.82
C ALA A 118 6.25 -0.37 -3.94
N ARG A 119 5.64 -0.74 -2.80
CA ARG A 119 4.33 -1.43 -2.80
C ARG A 119 3.23 -0.56 -3.38
N GLN A 120 3.19 0.73 -3.03
CA GLN A 120 2.21 1.67 -3.59
C GLN A 120 2.41 1.86 -5.10
N ALA A 121 3.66 1.95 -5.55
CA ALA A 121 3.97 2.08 -6.98
C ALA A 121 3.49 0.85 -7.78
N VAL A 122 3.72 -0.37 -7.27
CA VAL A 122 3.22 -1.60 -7.90
C VAL A 122 1.69 -1.63 -7.93
N GLN A 123 1.03 -1.28 -6.84
CA GLN A 123 -0.44 -1.22 -6.77
C GLN A 123 -1.02 -0.20 -7.74
N ALA A 124 -0.43 1.00 -7.81
CA ALA A 124 -0.84 2.04 -8.74
C ALA A 124 -0.64 1.60 -10.19
N ALA A 125 0.48 0.94 -10.51
CA ALA A 125 0.74 0.38 -11.83
C ALA A 125 -0.28 -0.70 -12.20
N SER A 126 -0.63 -1.61 -11.27
CA SER A 126 -1.65 -2.63 -11.52
C SER A 126 -3.04 -2.03 -11.72
N ALA A 127 -3.41 -1.01 -10.94
CA ALA A 127 -4.69 -0.31 -11.10
C ALA A 127 -4.77 0.43 -12.45
N LEU A 128 -3.67 1.06 -12.87
CA LEU A 128 -3.57 1.68 -14.20
C LEU A 128 -3.68 0.65 -15.32
N SER A 129 -3.08 -0.54 -15.17
CA SER A 129 -3.22 -1.62 -16.17
C SER A 129 -4.65 -2.16 -16.24
N GLU A 130 -5.33 -2.33 -15.10
CA GLU A 130 -6.71 -2.79 -15.07
C GLU A 130 -7.66 -1.76 -15.69
N ALA A 131 -7.51 -0.47 -15.36
CA ALA A 131 -8.29 0.60 -15.97
C ALA A 131 -8.15 0.62 -17.51
N LYS A 132 -6.92 0.43 -18.03
CA LYS A 132 -6.66 0.32 -19.47
C LYS A 132 -7.33 -0.91 -20.09
N LEU A 133 -7.29 -2.07 -19.41
CA LEU A 133 -7.98 -3.28 -19.88
C LEU A 133 -9.50 -3.09 -19.90
N ILE A 134 -10.08 -2.43 -18.90
CA ILE A 134 -11.51 -2.11 -18.84
C ILE A 134 -11.91 -1.19 -20.01
N GLU A 135 -11.14 -0.14 -20.29
CA GLU A 135 -11.38 0.77 -21.40
C GLU A 135 -11.24 0.07 -22.76
N TYR A 136 -10.21 -0.76 -22.91
CA TYR A 136 -10.01 -1.53 -24.14
C TYR A 136 -11.13 -2.55 -24.35
N GLY A 137 -11.53 -3.28 -23.31
CA GLY A 137 -12.66 -4.21 -23.33
C GLY A 137 -13.99 -3.52 -23.65
N ARG A 138 -14.23 -2.31 -23.12
CA ARG A 138 -15.40 -1.50 -23.49
C ARG A 138 -15.40 -1.14 -24.98
N THR A 139 -14.22 -0.86 -25.53
CA THR A 139 -14.05 -0.55 -26.96
C THR A 139 -14.32 -1.79 -27.81
N LEU A 140 -13.75 -2.94 -27.43
CA LEU A 140 -13.99 -4.22 -28.11
C LEU A 140 -15.46 -4.65 -28.04
N TYR A 141 -16.15 -4.43 -26.91
CA TYR A 141 -17.59 -4.70 -26.79
C TYR A 141 -18.41 -3.98 -27.87
N ARG A 142 -18.00 -2.77 -28.24
CA ARG A 142 -18.65 -2.01 -29.33
C ARG A 142 -18.16 -2.46 -30.71
N GLN A 143 -16.85 -2.67 -30.89
CA GLN A 143 -16.24 -3.02 -32.18
C GLN A 143 -16.64 -4.42 -32.67
N GLU A 144 -16.68 -5.40 -31.77
CA GLU A 144 -17.05 -6.78 -32.06
C GLU A 144 -18.58 -6.99 -32.09
N GLY A 145 -19.35 -5.89 -32.01
CA GLY A 145 -20.80 -5.91 -32.19
C GLY A 145 -21.59 -6.54 -31.03
N CYS A 146 -20.98 -6.73 -29.85
CA CYS A 146 -21.64 -7.35 -28.71
C CYS A 146 -22.93 -6.60 -28.32
N PHE A 147 -22.93 -5.26 -28.46
CA PHE A 147 -24.08 -4.39 -28.20
C PHE A 147 -25.30 -4.65 -29.08
N VAL A 148 -25.15 -5.34 -30.23
CA VAL A 148 -26.26 -5.68 -31.12
C VAL A 148 -27.22 -6.65 -30.43
N CYS A 149 -26.67 -7.57 -29.63
CA CYS A 149 -27.45 -8.58 -28.92
C CYS A 149 -27.58 -8.28 -27.43
N HIS A 150 -26.53 -7.77 -26.80
CA HIS A 150 -26.46 -7.56 -25.35
C HIS A 150 -26.74 -6.11 -24.97
N GLN A 151 -27.46 -5.95 -23.85
CA GLN A 151 -27.67 -4.65 -23.25
C GLN A 151 -26.52 -4.30 -22.29
N LEU A 152 -26.19 -3.02 -22.19
CA LEU A 152 -25.27 -2.45 -21.22
C LEU A 152 -25.74 -1.03 -20.86
N ASP A 153 -25.92 -0.75 -19.56
CA ASP A 153 -26.39 0.54 -19.05
C ASP A 153 -27.69 1.03 -19.70
N GLY A 154 -28.57 0.10 -20.07
CA GLY A 154 -29.84 0.41 -20.76
C GLY A 154 -29.72 0.61 -22.27
N GLU A 155 -28.52 0.55 -22.85
CA GLU A 155 -28.27 0.64 -24.29
C GLU A 155 -28.00 -0.74 -24.91
N GLY A 156 -28.36 -0.93 -26.18
CA GLY A 156 -28.08 -2.15 -26.94
C GLY A 156 -29.27 -3.09 -27.14
N GLY A 157 -28.98 -4.33 -27.54
CA GLY A 157 -29.97 -5.35 -27.85
C GLY A 157 -30.50 -6.11 -26.63
N LYS A 158 -31.63 -6.80 -26.82
CA LYS A 158 -32.26 -7.67 -25.80
C LYS A 158 -32.29 -9.15 -26.19
N VAL A 159 -31.53 -9.52 -27.22
CA VAL A 159 -31.43 -10.90 -27.70
C VAL A 159 -30.59 -11.74 -26.74
N GLY A 160 -29.46 -11.18 -26.31
CA GLY A 160 -28.63 -11.71 -25.23
C GLY A 160 -29.00 -11.11 -23.87
N PRO A 161 -28.51 -11.70 -22.77
CA PRO A 161 -28.72 -11.15 -21.44
C PRO A 161 -28.08 -9.76 -21.28
N ASP A 162 -28.67 -8.95 -20.40
CA ASP A 162 -28.09 -7.68 -19.94
C ASP A 162 -26.75 -7.93 -19.23
N LEU A 163 -25.70 -7.23 -19.67
CA LEU A 163 -24.34 -7.33 -19.15
C LEU A 163 -23.98 -6.24 -18.14
N THR A 164 -24.89 -5.31 -17.86
CA THR A 164 -24.70 -4.22 -16.87
C THR A 164 -24.30 -4.73 -15.48
N VAL A 165 -24.74 -5.95 -15.15
CA VAL A 165 -24.48 -6.62 -13.87
C VAL A 165 -23.69 -7.92 -14.04
N GLU A 166 -23.00 -8.10 -15.17
CA GLU A 166 -22.28 -9.34 -15.46
C GLU A 166 -21.26 -9.68 -14.35
N GLY A 167 -20.56 -8.67 -13.83
CA GLY A 167 -19.60 -8.79 -12.73
C GLY A 167 -20.19 -9.25 -11.40
N THR A 168 -21.52 -9.23 -11.22
CA THR A 168 -22.17 -9.73 -10.00
C THR A 168 -22.58 -11.20 -10.12
N ARG A 169 -22.39 -11.84 -11.27
CA ARG A 169 -22.84 -13.22 -11.55
C ARG A 169 -21.83 -14.29 -11.11
N GLY A 170 -20.68 -13.90 -10.57
CA GLY A 170 -19.66 -14.83 -10.05
C GLY A 170 -18.90 -15.61 -11.12
N ARG A 171 -19.00 -15.23 -12.40
CA ARG A 171 -18.26 -15.86 -13.50
C ARG A 171 -16.79 -15.41 -13.47
N THR A 172 -15.87 -16.36 -13.53
CA THR A 172 -14.43 -16.07 -13.56
C THR A 172 -13.99 -15.57 -14.94
N ARG A 173 -12.78 -14.99 -15.06
CA ARG A 173 -12.28 -14.49 -16.35
C ARG A 173 -12.08 -15.64 -17.32
N GLU A 174 -11.57 -16.75 -16.80
CA GLU A 174 -11.35 -17.98 -17.55
C GLU A 174 -12.67 -18.52 -18.10
N TRP A 175 -13.76 -18.45 -17.32
CA TRP A 175 -15.09 -18.81 -17.81
C TRP A 175 -15.56 -17.88 -18.93
N LEU A 176 -15.40 -16.56 -18.77
CA LEU A 176 -15.81 -15.59 -19.78
C LEU A 176 -15.03 -15.76 -21.08
N ILE A 177 -13.71 -15.89 -21.00
CA ILE A 177 -12.82 -16.13 -22.15
C ILE A 177 -13.17 -17.45 -22.84
N GLY A 178 -13.37 -18.51 -22.05
CA GLY A 178 -13.79 -19.81 -22.57
C GLY A 178 -15.14 -19.73 -23.29
N HIS A 179 -16.12 -19.04 -22.70
CA HIS A 179 -17.42 -18.81 -23.29
C HIS A 179 -17.34 -17.97 -24.57
N PHE A 180 -16.46 -16.97 -24.68
CA PHE A 180 -16.28 -16.22 -25.94
C PHE A 180 -15.72 -17.11 -27.05
N LYS A 181 -14.80 -18.02 -26.72
CA LYS A 181 -14.18 -18.94 -27.69
C LYS A 181 -15.14 -20.06 -28.11
N ASP A 182 -15.96 -20.58 -27.19
CA ASP A 182 -16.92 -21.68 -27.44
C ASP A 182 -18.20 -21.53 -26.58
N PRO A 183 -19.14 -20.65 -26.96
CA PRO A 183 -20.33 -20.38 -26.15
C PRO A 183 -21.21 -21.61 -25.87
N PRO A 184 -21.50 -22.51 -26.83
CA PRO A 184 -22.29 -23.71 -26.58
C PRO A 184 -21.68 -24.68 -25.55
N ALA A 185 -20.35 -24.74 -25.44
CA ALA A 185 -19.67 -25.58 -24.45
C ALA A 185 -19.85 -25.07 -23.01
N PHE A 186 -19.98 -23.76 -22.82
CA PHE A 186 -20.13 -23.11 -21.50
C PHE A 186 -21.59 -22.78 -21.15
N THR A 187 -22.41 -22.54 -22.17
CA THR A 187 -23.85 -22.29 -22.06
C THR A 187 -24.58 -23.10 -23.14
N PRO A 188 -25.10 -24.30 -22.81
CA PRO A 188 -25.79 -25.15 -23.78
C PRO A 188 -26.95 -24.44 -24.49
N GLY A 189 -26.99 -24.53 -25.82
CA GLY A 189 -28.01 -23.88 -26.64
C GLY A 189 -27.77 -22.38 -26.87
N SER A 190 -26.61 -21.85 -26.48
CA SER A 190 -26.24 -20.46 -26.77
C SER A 190 -26.21 -20.18 -28.26
N ILE A 191 -26.90 -19.10 -28.67
CA ILE A 191 -26.86 -18.56 -30.04
C ILE A 191 -25.75 -17.50 -30.20
N MET A 192 -24.96 -17.24 -29.15
CA MET A 192 -23.84 -16.31 -29.21
C MET A 192 -22.82 -16.82 -30.25
N PRO A 193 -22.33 -15.96 -31.15
CA PRO A 193 -21.28 -16.35 -32.09
C PRO A 193 -19.96 -16.65 -31.37
N LEU A 194 -19.10 -17.44 -32.01
CA LEU A 194 -17.77 -17.74 -31.53
C LEU A 194 -16.80 -16.63 -31.94
N PHE A 195 -15.93 -16.20 -31.01
CA PHE A 195 -14.94 -15.15 -31.25
C PHE A 195 -13.54 -15.73 -31.34
N THR A 196 -13.26 -16.45 -32.43
CA THR A 196 -11.94 -17.07 -32.71
C THR A 196 -10.95 -16.12 -33.36
N ASN A 197 -11.40 -14.95 -33.80
CA ASN A 197 -10.61 -13.88 -34.41
C ASN A 197 -9.95 -12.94 -33.38
N LEU A 198 -10.30 -13.07 -32.09
CA LEU A 198 -9.74 -12.26 -31.02
C LEU A 198 -8.48 -12.89 -30.43
N THR A 199 -7.49 -12.04 -30.20
CA THR A 199 -6.26 -12.41 -29.47
C THR A 199 -6.54 -12.65 -27.99
N ASP A 200 -5.64 -13.34 -27.31
CA ASP A 200 -5.76 -13.58 -25.87
C ASP A 200 -5.83 -12.25 -25.07
N ASP A 201 -5.07 -11.22 -25.48
CA ASP A 201 -5.11 -9.90 -24.85
C ASP A 201 -6.47 -9.19 -25.03
N GLN A 202 -7.10 -9.34 -26.19
CA GLN A 202 -8.42 -8.78 -26.46
C GLN A 202 -9.51 -9.49 -25.64
N LEU A 203 -9.42 -10.81 -25.53
CA LEU A 203 -10.34 -11.62 -24.74
C LEU A 203 -10.19 -11.33 -23.25
N GLU A 204 -8.95 -11.16 -22.78
CA GLU A 204 -8.65 -10.73 -21.42
C GLU A 204 -9.28 -9.35 -21.15
N ALA A 205 -9.06 -8.36 -22.02
CA ALA A 205 -9.64 -7.03 -21.87
C ALA A 205 -11.18 -7.06 -21.80
N LEU A 206 -11.83 -7.83 -22.68
CA LEU A 206 -13.28 -8.04 -22.65
C LEU A 206 -13.75 -8.69 -21.35
N ALA A 207 -13.07 -9.73 -20.88
CA ALA A 207 -13.41 -10.41 -19.65
C ALA A 207 -13.22 -9.49 -18.43
N THR A 208 -12.11 -8.77 -18.34
CA THR A 208 -11.85 -7.77 -17.30
C THR A 208 -12.92 -6.67 -17.30
N PHE A 209 -13.29 -6.16 -18.47
CA PHE A 209 -14.36 -5.18 -18.63
C PHE A 209 -15.71 -5.71 -18.10
N LEU A 210 -16.14 -6.90 -18.52
CA LEU A 210 -17.41 -7.50 -18.11
C LEU A 210 -17.45 -7.85 -16.62
N GLN A 211 -16.36 -8.37 -16.05
CA GLN A 211 -16.27 -8.62 -14.61
C GLN A 211 -16.38 -7.34 -13.75
N ASN A 212 -16.07 -6.19 -14.33
CA ASN A 212 -16.18 -4.90 -13.68
C ASN A 212 -17.56 -4.24 -13.88
N GLN A 213 -18.50 -4.86 -14.61
CA GLN A 213 -19.89 -4.38 -14.72
C GLN A 213 -20.71 -4.82 -13.51
N LYS A 214 -20.88 -3.94 -12.52
CA LYS A 214 -21.55 -4.24 -11.23
C LYS A 214 -22.83 -3.42 -11.01
N GLY A 215 -23.41 -2.89 -12.08
CA GLY A 215 -24.55 -1.96 -12.06
C GLY A 215 -24.32 -0.79 -13.03
N PRO A 216 -25.32 0.11 -13.16
CA PRO A 216 -25.24 1.23 -14.08
C PRO A 216 -24.00 2.09 -13.85
N SER A 217 -23.28 2.45 -14.92
CA SER A 217 -22.23 3.48 -14.85
C SER A 217 -22.85 4.79 -14.31
N ARG A 218 -22.40 5.27 -13.14
CA ARG A 218 -22.83 6.57 -12.58
C ARG A 218 -22.16 7.75 -13.28
#